data_AF-A0A6M2ASB4-F1
#
_entry.id   AF-A0A6M2ASB4-F1
#
_cell.length_a   1.000
_cell.length_b   1.000
_cell.length_c   1.000
_cell.angle_alpha   90.00
_cell.angle_beta   90.00
_cell.angle_gamma   90.00
#
_symmetry.space_group_name_H-M   'P 1'
#
loop_
_entity.id
_entity.type
_entity.pdbx_description
1 polymer ?
#
loop_
_entity_poly.entity_id
_entity_poly.type
_entity_poly.pdbx_seq_one_letter_code
_entity_poly.pdbx_strand_id
1 'polypeptide(L)'
;MAFFISAATHAQENIAINDLLNEANASTYSHPEQAGKIASYIVSQNESDKIHAQAKLILAKSYYVRGIYNTAIKNALEAKVLAQKTNDDIIKYETLVFAIKLLRILDLETVAKKYTNELIALKKQTKDNELILKIDGKLKQDHALLLLKSGKYLEADKSLKNAASLISKTEDSISKNEIKIAKFDLLLKSEKLQPNDIASKDFETISTSDFEKIQVLDIIGRQYFHEQEYQKAITSFEDALALSINLPNIQFKNKSLEGLSLSYLALEDTDNFFKYKQQSNLVSTQIVTDKNLATNTVFNFINSYLNEISESKIHQSYTSIYVLGGVLILMILIGVSINYMYTSKAKEYLTIYKYISPKQTVEKPQPKVENIDKSSIIPVETEQMLLQKLSKFEMGKKFTKQDMSIALLASQFDTNTKYLSEVINRHKGKNFNGYINELRINYIIEKLKTDPVYFNYKISYLAEECGFSSHSSFTTVFKSVTGISPTKFMNYLQHQKESA
;
A
#
# COMPACT_ATOMS: atom_id res chain seq x y z
N MET A 1 10.72 17.52 30.66
CA MET A 1 9.54 18.14 31.31
C MET A 1 8.42 18.45 30.33
N ALA A 2 8.70 18.94 29.11
CA ALA A 2 7.67 19.21 28.08
C ALA A 2 6.88 17.96 27.58
N PHE A 3 7.51 16.79 27.50
CA PHE A 3 6.85 15.53 27.09
C PHE A 3 5.85 14.98 28.12
N PHE A 4 6.07 15.25 29.41
CA PHE A 4 5.16 14.80 30.46
C PHE A 4 3.93 15.71 30.62
N ILE A 5 4.08 17.00 30.28
CA ILE A 5 2.97 17.97 30.31
C ILE A 5 2.01 17.72 29.13
N SER A 6 2.51 17.40 27.92
CA SER A 6 1.61 17.09 26.80
C SER A 6 0.86 15.77 26.97
N ALA A 7 1.48 14.75 27.58
CA ALA A 7 0.82 13.48 27.87
C ALA A 7 -0.27 13.63 28.95
N ALA A 8 -0.03 14.48 29.96
CA ALA A 8 -1.00 14.77 31.00
C ALA A 8 -2.20 15.57 30.48
N THR A 9 -1.99 16.56 29.59
CA THR A 9 -3.09 17.31 28.97
C THR A 9 -3.91 16.46 28.00
N HIS A 10 -3.25 15.63 27.18
CA HIS A 10 -3.96 14.71 26.28
C HIS A 10 -4.73 13.62 27.05
N ALA A 11 -4.20 13.13 28.17
CA ALA A 11 -4.92 12.16 29.00
C ALA A 11 -6.17 12.80 29.66
N GLN A 12 -6.08 14.04 30.13
CA GLN A 12 -7.19 14.75 30.76
C GLN A 12 -8.28 15.14 29.75
N GLU A 13 -7.91 15.52 28.53
CA GLU A 13 -8.82 15.83 27.42
C GLU A 13 -9.53 14.57 26.89
N ASN A 14 -8.83 13.44 26.82
CA ASN A 14 -9.41 12.16 26.41
C ASN A 14 -10.39 11.60 27.46
N ILE A 15 -10.13 11.82 28.76
CA ILE A 15 -11.11 11.51 29.83
C ILE A 15 -12.39 12.33 29.63
N ALA A 16 -12.27 13.64 29.36
CA ALA A 16 -13.44 14.50 29.13
C ALA A 16 -14.27 14.08 27.90
N ILE A 17 -13.62 13.64 26.82
CA ILE A 17 -14.33 13.16 25.60
C ILE A 17 -15.04 11.84 25.83
N ASN A 18 -14.43 10.91 26.57
CA ASN A 18 -15.08 9.64 26.91
C ASN A 18 -16.30 9.86 27.83
N ASP A 19 -16.23 10.81 28.77
CA ASP A 19 -17.36 11.18 29.61
C ASP A 19 -18.52 11.77 28.78
N LEU A 20 -18.19 12.68 27.84
CA LEU A 20 -19.17 13.24 26.90
C LEU A 20 -19.78 12.17 26.00
N LEU A 21 -19.00 11.20 25.51
CA LEU A 21 -19.51 10.06 24.75
C LEU A 21 -20.51 9.24 25.56
N ASN A 22 -20.18 8.94 26.81
CA ASN A 22 -21.03 8.17 27.71
C ASN A 22 -22.33 8.92 28.00
N GLU A 23 -22.26 10.22 28.28
CA GLU A 23 -23.43 11.09 28.47
C GLU A 23 -24.32 11.12 27.22
N ALA A 24 -23.71 11.31 26.04
CA ALA A 24 -24.43 11.34 24.78
C ALA A 24 -25.10 9.99 24.46
N ASN A 25 -24.41 8.87 24.69
CA ASN A 25 -24.96 7.55 24.47
C ASN A 25 -26.13 7.25 25.43
N ALA A 26 -26.00 7.59 26.72
CA ALA A 26 -27.05 7.40 27.72
C ALA A 26 -28.30 8.25 27.44
N SER A 27 -28.11 9.45 26.88
CA SER A 27 -29.20 10.38 26.56
C SER A 27 -29.81 10.17 25.15
N THR A 28 -29.29 9.25 24.34
CA THR A 28 -29.70 9.12 22.93
C THR A 28 -31.20 8.86 22.72
N TYR A 29 -31.83 8.08 23.60
CA TYR A 29 -33.25 7.71 23.50
C TYR A 29 -34.18 8.59 24.34
N SER A 30 -33.63 9.43 25.21
CA SER A 30 -34.39 10.36 26.07
C SER A 30 -34.28 11.81 25.59
N HIS A 31 -33.09 12.24 25.20
CA HIS A 31 -32.75 13.60 24.73
C HIS A 31 -31.93 13.52 23.43
N PRO A 32 -32.50 12.99 22.32
CA PRO A 32 -31.77 12.73 21.09
C PRO A 32 -31.11 13.98 20.51
N GLU A 33 -31.71 15.16 20.64
CA GLU A 33 -31.10 16.40 20.13
C GLU A 33 -29.84 16.81 20.90
N GLN A 34 -29.85 16.67 22.23
CA GLN A 34 -28.68 16.93 23.07
C GLN A 34 -27.57 15.92 22.76
N ALA A 35 -27.91 14.63 22.74
CA ALA A 35 -26.98 13.56 22.35
C ALA A 35 -26.36 13.84 20.96
N GLY A 36 -27.17 14.28 20.00
CA GLY A 36 -26.71 14.64 18.66
C GLY A 36 -25.79 15.86 18.64
N LYS A 37 -26.03 16.88 19.47
CA LYS A 37 -25.14 18.04 19.60
C LYS A 37 -23.79 17.64 20.19
N ILE A 38 -23.78 16.86 21.28
CA ILE A 38 -22.54 16.37 21.91
C ILE A 38 -21.74 15.52 20.92
N ALA A 39 -22.41 14.59 20.23
CA ALA A 39 -21.76 13.74 19.24
C ALA A 39 -21.24 14.53 18.02
N SER A 40 -21.95 15.57 17.56
CA SER A 40 -21.46 16.47 16.51
C SER A 40 -20.20 17.22 16.93
N TYR A 41 -20.16 17.69 18.19
CA TYR A 41 -18.98 18.32 18.76
C TYR A 41 -17.79 17.37 18.76
N ILE A 42 -17.96 16.12 19.22
CA ILE A 42 -16.89 15.12 19.24
C ILE A 42 -16.39 14.78 17.83
N VAL A 43 -17.29 14.66 16.85
CA VAL A 43 -16.91 14.44 15.43
C VAL A 43 -16.03 15.58 14.89
N SER A 44 -16.20 16.81 15.37
CA SER A 44 -15.37 17.95 14.94
C SER A 44 -13.99 18.00 15.59
N GLN A 45 -13.74 17.20 16.63
CA GLN A 45 -12.45 17.12 17.31
C GLN A 45 -11.49 16.15 16.59
N ASN A 46 -10.18 16.36 16.78
CA ASN A 46 -9.15 15.49 16.22
C ASN A 46 -8.95 14.26 17.09
N GLU A 47 -9.82 13.25 16.89
CA GLU A 47 -9.87 12.04 17.70
C GLU A 47 -9.59 10.76 16.92
N SER A 48 -9.45 9.65 17.64
CA SER A 48 -9.23 8.33 17.03
C SER A 48 -10.43 7.86 16.20
N ASP A 49 -10.17 6.99 15.21
CA ASP A 49 -11.22 6.34 14.40
C ASP A 49 -12.29 5.64 15.27
N LYS A 50 -11.91 5.09 16.44
CA LYS A 50 -12.84 4.48 17.40
C LYS A 50 -13.80 5.50 18.00
N ILE A 51 -13.28 6.63 18.49
CA ILE A 51 -14.10 7.71 19.08
C ILE A 51 -15.01 8.32 18.02
N HIS A 52 -14.50 8.57 16.81
CA HIS A 52 -15.33 9.04 15.70
C HIS A 52 -16.40 8.03 15.29
N ALA A 53 -16.10 6.73 15.28
CA ALA A 53 -17.09 5.69 15.02
C ALA A 53 -18.22 5.71 16.06
N GLN A 54 -17.87 5.83 17.35
CA GLN A 54 -18.84 5.92 18.45
C GLN A 54 -19.71 7.19 18.33
N ALA A 55 -19.09 8.35 18.12
CA ALA A 55 -19.82 9.60 17.96
C ALA A 55 -20.75 9.58 16.73
N LYS A 56 -20.28 9.05 15.59
CA LYS A 56 -21.11 8.86 14.39
C LYS A 56 -22.26 7.89 14.62
N LEU A 57 -22.05 6.82 15.38
CA LEU A 57 -23.12 5.91 15.76
C LEU A 57 -24.17 6.60 16.65
N ILE A 58 -23.75 7.43 17.61
CA ILE A 58 -24.66 8.21 18.46
C ILE A 58 -25.47 9.20 17.60
N LEU A 59 -24.83 9.90 16.65
CA LEU A 59 -25.53 10.75 15.69
C LEU A 59 -26.59 9.95 14.92
N ALA A 60 -26.20 8.77 14.40
CA ALA A 60 -27.10 7.92 13.65
C ALA A 60 -28.32 7.50 14.49
N LYS A 61 -28.10 7.09 15.75
CA LYS A 61 -29.17 6.73 16.70
C LYS A 61 -30.05 7.93 17.06
N SER A 62 -29.47 9.12 17.29
CA SER A 62 -30.19 10.36 17.56
C SER A 62 -31.15 10.72 16.41
N TYR A 63 -30.67 10.74 15.17
CA TYR A 63 -31.51 11.02 14.00
C TYR A 63 -32.56 9.94 13.76
N TYR A 64 -32.23 8.67 14.03
CA TYR A 64 -33.20 7.57 13.98
C TYR A 64 -34.33 7.73 14.99
N VAL A 65 -34.02 8.09 16.25
CA VAL A 65 -35.02 8.38 17.29
C VAL A 65 -35.89 9.56 16.89
N ARG A 66 -35.38 10.50 16.09
CA ARG A 66 -36.16 11.62 15.55
C ARG A 66 -36.96 11.26 14.28
N GLY A 67 -36.71 10.08 13.73
CA GLY A 67 -37.37 9.59 12.52
C GLY A 67 -36.83 10.20 11.22
N ILE A 68 -35.62 10.77 11.24
CA ILE A 68 -34.93 11.39 10.10
C ILE A 68 -33.92 10.37 9.56
N TYR A 69 -34.36 9.51 8.66
CA TYR A 69 -33.61 8.35 8.20
C TYR A 69 -32.49 8.70 7.22
N ASN A 70 -32.60 9.76 6.43
CA ASN A 70 -31.53 10.16 5.52
C ASN A 70 -30.22 10.47 6.25
N THR A 71 -30.30 11.32 7.28
CA THR A 71 -29.14 11.66 8.10
C THR A 71 -28.71 10.50 9.00
N ALA A 72 -29.66 9.69 9.49
CA ALA A 72 -29.35 8.52 10.29
C ALA A 72 -28.52 7.50 9.51
N ILE A 73 -28.94 7.13 8.29
CA ILE A 73 -28.24 6.12 7.49
C ILE A 73 -26.87 6.60 7.04
N LYS A 74 -26.75 7.88 6.67
CA LYS A 74 -25.44 8.49 6.33
C LYS A 74 -24.43 8.28 7.46
N ASN A 75 -24.78 8.69 8.68
CA ASN A 75 -23.89 8.57 9.82
C ASN A 75 -23.67 7.11 10.24
N ALA A 76 -24.65 6.22 10.10
CA ALA A 76 -24.48 4.79 10.38
C ALA A 76 -23.47 4.13 9.43
N LEU A 77 -23.52 4.48 8.15
CA LEU A 77 -22.58 3.96 7.14
C LEU A 77 -21.16 4.50 7.35
N GLU A 78 -21.03 5.79 7.66
CA GLU A 78 -19.74 6.39 8.03
C GLU A 78 -19.16 5.75 9.31
N ALA A 79 -19.99 5.57 10.34
CA ALA A 79 -19.59 4.89 11.58
C ALA A 79 -19.08 3.47 11.32
N LYS A 80 -19.76 2.72 10.46
CA LYS A 80 -19.35 1.37 10.06
C LYS A 80 -17.97 1.36 9.40
N VAL A 81 -17.71 2.29 8.48
CA VAL A 81 -16.41 2.37 7.78
C VAL A 81 -15.29 2.70 8.77
N LEU A 82 -15.52 3.63 9.70
CA LEU A 82 -14.55 3.95 10.75
C LEU A 82 -14.32 2.74 11.68
N ALA A 83 -15.38 2.08 12.13
CA ALA A 83 -15.29 0.89 12.98
C ALA A 83 -14.48 -0.24 12.32
N GLN A 84 -14.55 -0.42 11.00
CA GLN A 84 -13.77 -1.42 10.26
C GLN A 84 -12.25 -1.17 10.32
N LYS A 85 -11.81 0.08 10.50
CA LYS A 85 -10.39 0.44 10.66
C LYS A 85 -9.85 0.12 12.06
N THR A 86 -10.73 -0.13 13.02
CA THR A 86 -10.36 -0.41 14.41
C THR A 86 -10.17 -1.90 14.67
N ASN A 87 -9.49 -2.25 15.77
CA ASN A 87 -9.42 -3.62 16.29
C ASN A 87 -10.50 -3.93 17.34
N ASP A 88 -11.55 -3.11 17.43
CA ASP A 88 -12.60 -3.23 18.43
C ASP A 88 -13.82 -3.95 17.84
N ASP A 89 -14.07 -5.18 18.30
CA ASP A 89 -15.16 -6.01 17.80
C ASP A 89 -16.54 -5.51 18.26
N ILE A 90 -16.61 -4.83 19.41
CA ILE A 90 -17.86 -4.32 19.98
C ILE A 90 -18.37 -3.17 19.10
N ILE A 91 -17.53 -2.19 18.76
CA ILE A 91 -17.97 -1.09 17.90
C ILE A 91 -18.31 -1.55 16.48
N LYS A 92 -17.60 -2.56 15.95
CA LYS A 92 -17.96 -3.20 14.66
C LYS A 92 -19.33 -3.85 14.74
N TYR A 93 -19.62 -4.57 15.82
CA TYR A 93 -20.93 -5.17 16.07
C TYR A 93 -22.02 -4.11 16.14
N GLU A 94 -21.87 -3.07 16.96
CA GLU A 94 -22.89 -2.06 17.18
C GLU A 94 -23.22 -1.29 15.90
N THR A 95 -22.18 -0.88 15.14
CA THR A 95 -22.35 -0.17 13.87
C THR A 95 -22.99 -1.05 12.80
N LEU A 96 -22.61 -2.33 12.70
CA LEU A 96 -23.21 -3.28 11.76
C LEU A 96 -24.69 -3.52 12.07
N VAL A 97 -25.03 -3.83 13.33
CA VAL A 97 -26.42 -4.09 13.74
C VAL A 97 -27.30 -2.87 13.46
N PHE A 98 -26.81 -1.68 13.78
CA PHE A 98 -27.57 -0.46 13.57
C PHE A 98 -27.74 -0.12 12.08
N ALA A 99 -26.70 -0.30 11.26
CA ALA A 99 -26.79 -0.14 9.81
C ALA A 99 -27.77 -1.14 9.19
N ILE A 100 -27.74 -2.42 9.59
CA ILE A 100 -28.70 -3.44 9.15
C ILE A 100 -30.12 -2.99 9.47
N LYS A 101 -30.38 -2.55 10.71
CA LYS A 101 -31.71 -2.05 11.13
C LYS A 101 -32.24 -0.95 10.22
N LEU A 102 -31.43 0.06 9.93
CA LEU A 102 -31.83 1.15 9.03
C LEU A 102 -32.05 0.68 7.60
N LEU A 103 -31.18 -0.18 7.06
CA LEU A 103 -31.35 -0.74 5.72
C LEU A 103 -32.64 -1.55 5.58
N ARG A 104 -33.05 -2.30 6.61
CA ARG A 104 -34.33 -3.02 6.65
C ARG A 104 -35.55 -2.09 6.71
N ILE A 105 -35.41 -0.92 7.35
CA ILE A 105 -36.46 0.12 7.41
C ILE A 105 -36.63 0.83 6.05
N LEU A 106 -35.53 0.94 5.29
CA LEU A 106 -35.49 1.51 3.94
C LEU A 106 -35.81 0.46 2.85
N ASP A 107 -36.18 -0.76 3.24
CA ASP A 107 -36.48 -1.89 2.35
C ASP A 107 -35.32 -2.26 1.39
N LEU A 108 -34.07 -2.00 1.81
CA LEU A 108 -32.84 -2.34 1.10
C LEU A 108 -32.31 -3.72 1.49
N GLU A 109 -33.15 -4.73 1.29
CA GLU A 109 -32.96 -6.10 1.79
C GLU A 109 -31.65 -6.76 1.31
N THR A 110 -31.25 -6.50 0.06
CA THR A 110 -30.01 -7.03 -0.53
C THR A 110 -28.76 -6.49 0.20
N VAL A 111 -28.74 -5.19 0.50
CA VAL A 111 -27.62 -4.54 1.19
C VAL A 111 -27.62 -4.98 2.66
N ALA A 112 -28.79 -5.00 3.30
CA ALA A 112 -28.93 -5.49 4.67
C ALA A 112 -28.39 -6.92 4.81
N LYS A 113 -28.73 -7.83 3.89
CA LYS A 113 -28.22 -9.21 3.87
C LYS A 113 -26.69 -9.28 3.73
N LYS A 114 -26.08 -8.40 2.93
CA LYS A 114 -24.61 -8.32 2.84
C LYS A 114 -24.00 -7.98 4.20
N TYR A 115 -24.55 -7.01 4.92
CA TYR A 115 -24.05 -6.62 6.24
C TYR A 115 -24.37 -7.68 7.31
N THR A 116 -25.49 -8.40 7.18
CA THR A 116 -25.76 -9.59 8.01
C THR A 116 -24.66 -10.65 7.85
N ASN A 117 -24.16 -10.86 6.62
CA ASN A 117 -23.04 -11.79 6.39
C ASN A 117 -21.73 -11.28 6.99
N GLU A 118 -21.47 -9.96 6.96
CA GLU A 118 -20.33 -9.35 7.67
C GLU A 118 -20.44 -9.58 9.18
N LEU A 119 -21.63 -9.44 9.76
CA LEU A 119 -21.89 -9.72 11.18
C LEU A 119 -21.66 -11.19 11.54
N ILE A 120 -22.06 -12.13 10.68
CA ILE A 120 -21.77 -13.56 10.83
C ILE A 120 -20.27 -13.84 10.73
N ALA A 121 -19.54 -13.14 9.87
CA ALA A 121 -18.09 -13.26 9.78
C ALA A 121 -17.40 -12.75 11.05
N LEU A 122 -17.85 -11.63 11.61
CA LEU A 122 -17.37 -11.08 12.89
C LEU A 122 -17.56 -12.10 14.02
N LYS A 123 -18.73 -12.74 14.10
CA LYS A 123 -19.02 -13.82 15.07
C LYS A 123 -17.99 -14.95 15.01
N LYS A 124 -17.54 -15.35 13.82
CA LYS A 124 -16.57 -16.45 13.64
C LYS A 124 -15.16 -16.07 14.07
N GLN A 125 -14.84 -14.77 14.08
CA GLN A 125 -13.51 -14.26 14.37
C GLN A 125 -13.34 -13.90 15.85
N THR A 126 -14.40 -13.40 16.48
CA THR A 126 -14.35 -12.95 17.87
C THR A 126 -14.26 -14.13 18.85
N LYS A 127 -13.57 -13.92 19.97
CA LYS A 127 -13.46 -14.89 21.09
C LYS A 127 -14.32 -14.50 22.30
N ASP A 128 -14.99 -13.35 22.23
CA ASP A 128 -15.85 -12.86 23.30
C ASP A 128 -17.19 -13.61 23.29
N ASN A 129 -17.42 -14.43 24.31
CA ASN A 129 -18.63 -15.24 24.46
C ASN A 129 -19.90 -14.39 24.62
N GLU A 130 -19.82 -13.25 25.32
CA GLU A 130 -20.97 -12.36 25.47
C GLU A 130 -21.32 -11.71 24.13
N LEU A 131 -20.32 -11.27 23.38
CA LEU A 131 -20.51 -10.72 22.05
C LEU A 131 -21.12 -11.74 21.08
N ILE A 132 -20.68 -13.01 21.15
CA ILE A 132 -21.27 -14.11 20.36
C ILE A 132 -22.77 -14.27 20.68
N LEU A 133 -23.16 -14.22 21.96
CA LEU A 133 -24.56 -14.28 22.38
C LEU A 133 -25.36 -13.08 21.87
N LYS A 134 -24.80 -11.87 21.95
CA LYS A 134 -25.39 -10.64 21.41
C LYS A 134 -25.62 -10.73 19.90
N ILE A 135 -24.64 -11.24 19.14
CA ILE A 135 -24.75 -11.45 17.69
C ILE A 135 -25.86 -12.47 17.39
N ASP A 136 -25.84 -13.64 18.03
CA ASP A 136 -26.85 -14.67 17.77
C ASP A 136 -28.26 -14.20 18.13
N GLY A 137 -28.41 -13.50 19.25
CA GLY A 137 -29.68 -12.89 19.64
C GLY A 137 -30.20 -11.90 18.61
N LYS A 138 -29.35 -10.99 18.11
CA LYS A 138 -29.72 -10.03 17.06
C LYS A 138 -30.03 -10.70 15.73
N LEU A 139 -29.29 -11.73 15.32
CA LEU A 139 -29.59 -12.47 14.10
C LEU A 139 -30.95 -13.18 14.18
N LYS A 140 -31.31 -13.75 15.34
CA LYS A 140 -32.63 -14.34 15.56
C LYS A 140 -33.75 -13.30 15.60
N GLN A 141 -33.47 -12.10 16.15
CA GLN A 141 -34.40 -10.97 16.12
C GLN A 141 -34.63 -10.48 14.68
N ASP A 142 -33.59 -10.21 13.90
CA ASP A 142 -33.69 -9.78 12.48
C ASP A 142 -34.45 -10.82 11.65
N HIS A 143 -34.14 -12.11 11.82
CA HIS A 143 -34.86 -13.19 11.17
C HIS A 143 -36.36 -13.21 11.52
N ALA A 144 -36.71 -12.95 12.79
CA ALA A 144 -38.11 -12.87 13.18
C ALA A 144 -38.85 -11.70 12.52
N LEU A 145 -38.21 -10.53 12.42
CA LEU A 145 -38.77 -9.36 11.75
C LEU A 145 -39.03 -9.62 10.26
N LEU A 146 -38.14 -10.35 9.58
CA LEU A 146 -38.34 -10.77 8.19
C LEU A 146 -39.51 -11.76 8.04
N LEU A 147 -39.63 -12.70 8.97
CA LEU A 147 -40.76 -13.65 9.01
C LEU A 147 -42.09 -12.93 9.27
N LEU A 148 -42.09 -11.91 10.14
CA LEU A 148 -43.24 -11.03 10.37
C LEU A 148 -43.67 -10.31 9.11
N LYS A 149 -42.72 -9.68 8.38
CA LYS A 149 -42.99 -9.05 7.07
C LYS A 149 -43.59 -10.06 6.07
N SER A 150 -43.25 -11.33 6.20
CA SER A 150 -43.70 -12.42 5.32
C SER A 150 -44.99 -13.12 5.79
N GLY A 151 -45.63 -12.66 6.87
CA GLY A 151 -46.84 -13.27 7.45
C GLY A 151 -46.63 -14.60 8.17
N LYS A 152 -45.39 -15.02 8.40
CA LYS A 152 -45.05 -16.30 9.04
C LYS A 152 -45.00 -16.17 10.58
N TYR A 153 -46.15 -15.89 11.19
CA TYR A 153 -46.22 -15.50 12.61
C TYR A 153 -45.70 -16.57 13.59
N LEU A 154 -46.01 -17.86 13.37
CA LEU A 154 -45.55 -18.93 14.26
C LEU A 154 -44.02 -19.11 14.24
N GLU A 155 -43.41 -19.01 13.06
CA GLU A 155 -41.95 -19.08 12.92
C GLU A 155 -41.29 -17.84 13.52
N ALA A 156 -41.93 -16.67 13.35
CA ALA A 156 -41.47 -15.42 13.95
C ALA A 156 -41.49 -15.49 15.48
N ASP A 157 -42.57 -16.00 16.09
CA ASP A 157 -42.67 -16.22 17.55
C ASP A 157 -41.52 -17.10 18.05
N LYS A 158 -41.29 -18.24 17.41
CA LYS A 158 -40.19 -19.16 17.75
C LYS A 158 -38.84 -18.45 17.67
N SER A 159 -38.64 -17.64 16.63
CA SER A 159 -37.39 -16.89 16.44
C SER A 159 -37.21 -15.79 17.50
N LEU A 160 -38.28 -15.06 17.88
CA LEU A 160 -38.24 -14.07 18.97
C LEU A 160 -38.02 -14.71 20.35
N LYS A 161 -38.60 -15.88 20.63
CA LYS A 161 -38.35 -16.65 21.86
C LYS A 161 -36.87 -17.05 21.98
N ASN A 162 -36.28 -17.51 20.87
CA ASN A 162 -34.85 -17.82 20.82
C ASN A 162 -33.99 -16.56 21.02
N ALA A 163 -34.33 -15.46 20.36
CA ALA A 163 -33.65 -14.18 20.56
C ALA A 163 -33.70 -13.73 22.01
N ALA A 164 -34.87 -13.80 22.65
CA ALA A 164 -35.06 -13.45 24.05
C ALA A 164 -34.20 -14.30 24.99
N SER A 165 -34.16 -15.62 24.78
CA SER A 165 -33.36 -16.56 25.59
C SER A 165 -31.85 -16.32 25.48
N LEU A 166 -31.37 -15.85 24.33
CA LEU A 166 -29.97 -15.51 24.12
C LEU A 166 -29.63 -14.16 24.77
N ILE A 167 -30.43 -13.12 24.47
CA ILE A 167 -30.19 -11.76 24.98
C ILE A 167 -30.43 -11.66 26.50
N SER A 168 -31.30 -12.49 27.09
CA SER A 168 -31.50 -12.53 28.55
C SER A 168 -30.22 -12.87 29.32
N LYS A 169 -29.25 -13.52 28.68
CA LYS A 169 -27.94 -13.88 29.26
C LYS A 169 -26.90 -12.75 29.14
N THR A 170 -27.31 -11.58 28.65
CA THR A 170 -26.45 -10.41 28.44
C THR A 170 -26.97 -9.22 29.24
N GLU A 171 -26.16 -8.18 29.42
CA GLU A 171 -26.57 -6.93 30.11
C GLU A 171 -27.33 -5.96 29.18
N ASP A 172 -27.59 -6.32 27.93
CA ASP A 172 -28.19 -5.45 26.92
C ASP A 172 -29.70 -5.23 27.15
N SER A 173 -30.04 -4.24 27.98
CA SER A 173 -31.41 -3.84 28.30
C SER A 173 -32.20 -3.35 27.08
N ILE A 174 -31.55 -2.60 26.18
CA ILE A 174 -32.17 -2.05 24.98
C ILE A 174 -32.66 -3.19 24.09
N SER A 175 -31.81 -4.19 23.82
CA SER A 175 -32.20 -5.35 23.02
C SER A 175 -33.32 -6.17 23.65
N LYS A 176 -33.35 -6.28 24.99
CA LYS A 176 -34.46 -6.93 25.69
C LYS A 176 -35.78 -6.20 25.41
N ASN A 177 -35.77 -4.87 25.50
CA ASN A 177 -36.95 -4.03 25.23
C ASN A 177 -37.38 -4.12 23.76
N GLU A 178 -36.44 -4.04 22.81
CA GLU A 178 -36.76 -4.19 21.38
C GLU A 178 -37.40 -5.54 21.06
N ILE A 179 -36.97 -6.63 21.72
CA ILE A 179 -37.57 -7.96 21.55
C ILE A 179 -38.99 -7.99 22.14
N LYS A 180 -39.22 -7.36 23.29
CA LYS A 180 -40.58 -7.23 23.87
C LYS A 180 -41.50 -6.48 22.89
N ILE A 181 -41.05 -5.32 22.37
CA ILE A 181 -41.79 -4.53 21.37
C ILE A 181 -42.11 -5.37 20.12
N ALA A 182 -41.14 -6.11 19.59
CA ALA A 182 -41.37 -6.99 18.43
C ALA A 182 -42.37 -8.13 18.71
N LYS A 183 -42.42 -8.65 19.94
CA LYS A 183 -43.43 -9.64 20.34
C LYS A 183 -44.84 -9.04 20.37
N PHE A 184 -44.99 -7.79 20.81
CA PHE A 184 -46.28 -7.11 20.75
C PHE A 184 -46.76 -6.90 19.32
N ASP A 185 -45.88 -6.43 18.42
CA ASP A 185 -46.22 -6.26 16.99
C ASP A 185 -46.60 -7.61 16.33
N LEU A 186 -45.89 -8.69 16.66
CA LEU A 186 -46.24 -10.05 16.25
C LEU A 186 -47.65 -10.42 16.70
N LEU A 187 -47.96 -10.20 17.98
CA LEU A 187 -49.23 -10.59 18.57
C LEU A 187 -50.40 -9.85 17.91
N LEU A 188 -50.27 -8.54 17.71
CA LEU A 188 -51.25 -7.71 16.99
C LEU A 188 -51.53 -8.24 15.58
N LYS A 189 -50.47 -8.53 14.82
CA LYS A 189 -50.60 -9.01 13.42
C LYS A 189 -51.13 -10.44 13.30
N SER A 190 -50.94 -11.26 14.33
CA SER A 190 -51.38 -12.65 14.34
C SER A 190 -52.84 -12.83 14.77
N GLU A 191 -53.55 -11.74 15.11
CA GLU A 191 -54.93 -11.72 15.63
C GLU A 191 -55.14 -12.56 16.92
N LYS A 192 -54.07 -12.90 17.64
CA LYS A 192 -54.09 -13.79 18.81
C LYS A 192 -53.92 -13.07 20.15
N LEU A 193 -54.49 -11.88 20.32
CA LEU A 193 -54.48 -11.15 21.60
C LEU A 193 -55.86 -11.14 22.24
N GLN A 194 -55.92 -11.46 23.54
CA GLN A 194 -57.01 -11.04 24.41
C GLN A 194 -56.60 -9.72 25.11
N PRO A 195 -57.54 -8.80 25.40
CA PRO A 195 -57.27 -7.50 26.01
C PRO A 195 -56.43 -7.54 27.30
N ASN A 196 -56.49 -8.66 28.03
CA ASN A 196 -55.83 -8.88 29.32
C ASN A 196 -54.41 -9.45 29.24
N ASP A 197 -53.93 -9.87 28.05
CA ASP A 197 -52.59 -10.46 27.91
C ASP A 197 -51.46 -9.41 27.99
N ILE A 198 -51.81 -8.13 27.84
CA ILE A 198 -50.94 -6.99 28.11
C ILE A 198 -51.56 -6.22 29.27
N ALA A 199 -51.30 -6.70 30.48
CA ALA A 199 -51.68 -5.92 31.65
C ALA A 199 -50.94 -4.58 31.59
N SER A 200 -51.62 -3.49 31.93
CA SER A 200 -51.03 -2.16 32.18
C SER A 200 -49.75 -2.19 33.05
N LYS A 201 -49.53 -3.26 33.82
CA LYS A 201 -48.28 -3.56 34.54
C LYS A 201 -47.06 -3.82 33.66
N ASP A 202 -47.19 -4.45 32.50
CA ASP A 202 -46.05 -4.69 31.60
C ASP A 202 -45.53 -3.37 31.02
N PHE A 203 -46.42 -2.40 30.80
CA PHE A 203 -46.12 -1.05 30.31
C PHE A 203 -45.09 -0.32 31.20
N GLU A 204 -45.28 -0.37 32.52
CA GLU A 204 -44.36 0.23 33.50
C GLU A 204 -43.00 -0.48 33.57
N THR A 205 -42.94 -1.78 33.22
CA THR A 205 -41.68 -2.55 33.21
C THR A 205 -40.91 -2.48 31.88
N ILE A 206 -41.55 -2.02 30.80
CA ILE A 206 -40.94 -1.91 29.46
C ILE A 206 -40.33 -0.54 29.23
N SER A 207 -40.96 0.52 29.75
CA SER A 207 -40.59 1.88 29.40
C SER A 207 -39.46 2.42 30.27
N THR A 208 -38.26 2.51 29.68
CA THR A 208 -37.13 3.24 30.27
C THR A 208 -36.88 4.60 29.62
N SER A 209 -37.42 4.83 28.42
CA SER A 209 -37.32 6.09 27.66
C SER A 209 -38.64 6.52 27.06
N ASP A 210 -38.82 7.82 26.81
CA ASP A 210 -40.00 8.34 26.13
C ASP A 210 -40.14 7.81 24.70
N PHE A 211 -39.02 7.50 24.02
CA PHE A 211 -39.05 6.83 22.73
C PHE A 211 -39.69 5.43 22.79
N GLU A 212 -39.41 4.67 23.85
CA GLU A 212 -40.08 3.38 24.08
C GLU A 212 -41.54 3.59 24.46
N LYS A 213 -41.88 4.60 25.28
CA LYS A 213 -43.29 4.91 25.61
C LYS A 213 -44.12 5.13 24.37
N ILE A 214 -43.64 5.97 23.45
CA ILE A 214 -44.34 6.27 22.20
C ILE A 214 -44.61 4.99 21.39
N GLN A 215 -43.63 4.09 21.31
CA GLN A 215 -43.79 2.80 20.62
C GLN A 215 -44.88 1.94 21.26
N VAL A 216 -44.91 1.85 22.59
CA VAL A 216 -45.90 1.02 23.28
C VAL A 216 -47.29 1.67 23.24
N LEU A 217 -47.41 2.99 23.35
CA LEU A 217 -48.70 3.69 23.19
C LEU A 217 -49.28 3.49 21.78
N ASP A 218 -48.46 3.54 20.72
CA ASP A 218 -48.89 3.23 19.35
C ASP A 218 -49.46 1.80 19.23
N ILE A 219 -48.82 0.83 19.88
CA ILE A 219 -49.27 -0.57 19.92
C ILE A 219 -50.60 -0.69 20.67
N ILE A 220 -50.72 -0.08 21.86
CA ILE A 220 -51.95 -0.10 22.66
C ILE A 220 -53.10 0.60 21.94
N GLY A 221 -52.86 1.75 21.34
CA GLY A 221 -53.88 2.46 20.56
C GLY A 221 -54.42 1.59 19.42
N ARG A 222 -53.55 0.89 18.70
CA ARG A 222 -53.96 -0.06 17.66
C ARG A 222 -54.74 -1.25 18.24
N GLN A 223 -54.34 -1.75 19.40
CA GLN A 223 -55.06 -2.82 20.08
C GLN A 223 -56.50 -2.40 20.42
N TYR A 224 -56.67 -1.27 21.12
CA TYR A 224 -58.00 -0.76 21.45
C TYR A 224 -58.84 -0.50 20.21
N PHE A 225 -58.22 -0.04 19.11
CA PHE A 225 -58.91 0.12 17.84
C PHE A 225 -59.41 -1.22 17.29
N HIS A 226 -58.60 -2.28 17.32
CA HIS A 226 -59.01 -3.63 16.91
C HIS A 226 -60.12 -4.22 17.80
N GLU A 227 -60.09 -3.90 19.10
CA GLU A 227 -61.12 -4.27 20.08
C GLU A 227 -62.39 -3.42 19.98
N GLN A 228 -62.43 -2.46 19.05
CA GLN A 228 -63.53 -1.50 18.84
C GLN A 228 -63.76 -0.56 20.03
N GLU A 229 -62.80 -0.45 20.95
CA GLU A 229 -62.78 0.50 22.05
C GLU A 229 -62.22 1.85 21.60
N TYR A 230 -62.86 2.48 20.60
CA TYR A 230 -62.31 3.62 19.87
C TYR A 230 -61.95 4.83 20.75
N GLN A 231 -62.68 5.07 21.84
CA GLN A 231 -62.36 6.18 22.76
C GLN A 231 -61.03 5.95 23.53
N LYS A 232 -60.74 4.70 23.90
CA LYS A 232 -59.45 4.35 24.54
C LYS A 232 -58.31 4.37 23.52
N ALA A 233 -58.60 3.98 22.28
CA ALA A 233 -57.67 4.11 21.16
C ALA A 233 -57.28 5.58 20.94
N ILE A 234 -58.27 6.49 20.88
CA ILE A 234 -58.05 7.94 20.75
C ILE A 234 -57.15 8.44 21.87
N THR A 235 -57.49 8.15 23.13
CA THR A 235 -56.68 8.60 24.29
C THR A 235 -55.22 8.15 24.16
N SER A 236 -55.00 6.89 23.80
CA SER A 236 -53.65 6.33 23.61
C SER A 236 -52.89 7.00 22.46
N PHE A 237 -53.56 7.29 21.35
CA PHE A 237 -52.93 7.98 20.22
C PHE A 237 -52.70 9.46 20.49
N GLU A 238 -53.53 10.13 21.28
CA GLU A 238 -53.30 11.52 21.74
C GLU A 238 -52.07 11.60 22.64
N ASP A 239 -51.93 10.68 23.61
CA ASP A 239 -50.75 10.58 24.46
C ASP A 239 -49.48 10.31 23.64
N ALA A 240 -49.56 9.39 22.67
CA ALA A 240 -48.46 9.10 21.76
C ALA A 240 -48.10 10.31 20.89
N LEU A 241 -49.11 11.06 20.42
CA LEU A 241 -48.93 12.25 19.61
C LEU A 241 -48.22 13.34 20.43
N ALA A 242 -48.69 13.62 21.65
CA ALA A 242 -48.07 14.59 22.55
C ALA A 242 -46.60 14.25 22.83
N LEU A 243 -46.30 13.00 23.15
CA LEU A 243 -44.92 12.55 23.36
C LEU A 243 -44.08 12.64 22.08
N SER A 244 -44.62 12.31 20.90
CA SER A 244 -43.90 12.42 19.63
C SER A 244 -43.57 13.85 19.20
N ILE A 245 -44.28 14.84 19.77
CA ILE A 245 -43.99 16.26 19.58
C ILE A 245 -42.90 16.70 20.56
N ASN A 246 -43.02 16.30 21.83
CA ASN A 246 -42.04 16.63 22.88
C ASN A 246 -40.68 15.98 22.66
N LEU A 247 -40.67 14.71 22.23
CA LEU A 247 -39.53 13.99 21.70
C LEU A 247 -39.67 14.00 20.18
N PRO A 248 -39.10 14.98 19.45
CA PRO A 248 -39.45 15.23 18.05
C PRO A 248 -39.24 14.00 17.17
N ASN A 249 -40.32 13.23 16.94
CA ASN A 249 -40.30 11.99 16.18
C ASN A 249 -41.39 12.04 15.11
N ILE A 250 -40.96 12.29 13.88
CA ILE A 250 -41.89 12.49 12.77
C ILE A 250 -42.69 11.22 12.41
N GLN A 251 -42.09 10.04 12.61
CA GLN A 251 -42.67 8.76 12.22
C GLN A 251 -43.84 8.39 13.12
N PHE A 252 -43.65 8.49 14.44
CA PHE A 252 -44.71 8.24 15.40
C PHE A 252 -45.73 9.36 15.45
N LYS A 253 -45.33 10.62 15.19
CA LYS A 253 -46.28 11.69 14.96
C LYS A 253 -47.27 11.33 13.84
N ASN A 254 -46.76 10.85 12.70
CA ASN A 254 -47.64 10.42 11.60
C ASN A 254 -48.51 9.22 11.99
N LYS A 255 -47.93 8.19 12.62
CA LYS A 255 -48.67 7.00 13.05
C LYS A 255 -49.81 7.33 14.01
N SER A 256 -49.58 8.22 14.98
CA SER A 256 -50.61 8.67 15.91
C SER A 256 -51.71 9.46 15.20
N LEU A 257 -51.36 10.35 14.27
CA LEU A 257 -52.33 11.07 13.44
C LEU A 257 -53.19 10.12 12.58
N GLU A 258 -52.58 9.08 12.01
CA GLU A 258 -53.30 8.03 11.28
C GLU A 258 -54.24 7.24 12.21
N GLY A 259 -53.77 6.84 13.39
CA GLY A 259 -54.57 6.15 14.39
C GLY A 259 -55.77 6.97 14.87
N LEU A 260 -55.57 8.26 15.15
CA LEU A 260 -56.64 9.20 15.49
C LEU A 260 -57.64 9.33 14.36
N SER A 261 -57.16 9.58 13.13
CA SER A 261 -58.01 9.68 11.95
C SER A 261 -58.91 8.45 11.80
N LEU A 262 -58.33 7.24 11.84
CA LEU A 262 -59.10 6.00 11.73
C LEU A 262 -60.10 5.82 12.88
N SER A 263 -59.72 6.17 14.11
CA SER A 263 -60.59 6.04 15.28
C SER A 263 -61.79 6.99 15.21
N TYR A 264 -61.59 8.24 14.77
CA TYR A 264 -62.68 9.19 14.56
C TYR A 264 -63.58 8.80 13.38
N LEU A 265 -63.01 8.21 12.32
CA LEU A 265 -63.80 7.65 11.22
C LEU A 265 -64.75 6.55 11.72
N ALA A 266 -64.25 5.66 12.59
CA ALA A 266 -65.05 4.58 13.18
C ALA A 266 -66.16 5.08 14.12
N LEU A 267 -66.00 6.28 14.69
CA LEU A 267 -67.02 6.97 15.48
C LEU A 267 -67.93 7.89 14.65
N GLU A 268 -67.78 7.90 13.31
CA GLU A 268 -68.51 8.77 12.37
C GLU A 268 -68.30 10.29 12.61
N ASP A 269 -67.24 10.67 13.34
CA ASP A 269 -66.82 12.07 13.52
C ASP A 269 -65.99 12.53 12.33
N THR A 270 -66.70 13.02 11.31
CA THR A 270 -66.11 13.42 10.03
C THR A 270 -65.17 14.63 10.15
N ASP A 271 -65.47 15.58 11.04
CA ASP A 271 -64.66 16.78 11.23
C ASP A 271 -63.27 16.44 11.76
N ASN A 272 -63.19 15.64 12.84
CA ASN A 272 -61.91 15.21 13.39
C ASN A 272 -61.19 14.22 12.46
N PHE A 273 -61.93 13.34 11.77
CA PHE A 273 -61.36 12.45 10.76
C PHE A 273 -60.57 13.25 9.71
N PHE A 274 -61.19 14.24 9.06
CA PHE A 274 -60.54 15.02 8.01
C PHE A 274 -59.39 15.87 8.55
N LYS A 275 -59.55 16.47 9.74
CA LYS A 275 -58.49 17.23 10.42
C LYS A 275 -57.22 16.39 10.61
N TYR A 276 -57.33 15.22 11.24
CA TYR A 276 -56.17 14.37 11.49
C TYR A 276 -55.63 13.71 10.21
N LYS A 277 -56.52 13.37 9.26
CA LYS A 277 -56.11 12.83 7.96
C LYS A 277 -55.27 13.82 7.17
N GLN A 278 -55.67 15.08 7.13
CA GLN A 278 -54.91 16.13 6.43
C GLN A 278 -53.53 16.31 7.06
N GLN A 279 -53.45 16.38 8.39
CA GLN A 279 -52.18 16.51 9.10
C GLN A 279 -51.26 15.30 8.83
N SER A 280 -51.80 14.08 8.87
CA SER A 280 -51.06 12.86 8.53
C SER A 280 -50.52 12.93 7.10
N ASN A 281 -51.33 13.30 6.10
CA ASN A 281 -50.87 13.37 4.71
C ASN A 281 -49.69 14.34 4.51
N LEU A 282 -49.70 15.49 5.19
CA LEU A 282 -48.58 16.45 5.17
C LEU A 282 -47.30 15.84 5.76
N VAL A 283 -47.40 15.17 6.90
CA VAL A 283 -46.25 14.53 7.57
C VAL A 283 -45.76 13.33 6.75
N SER A 284 -46.67 12.52 6.20
CA SER A 284 -46.36 11.37 5.35
C SER A 284 -45.55 11.77 4.12
N THR A 285 -45.86 12.91 3.49
CA THR A 285 -45.09 13.45 2.36
C THR A 285 -43.62 13.74 2.75
N GLN A 286 -43.40 14.30 3.95
CA GLN A 286 -42.05 14.54 4.48
C GLN A 286 -41.31 13.23 4.75
N ILE A 287 -41.98 12.24 5.36
CA ILE A 287 -41.42 10.91 5.63
C ILE A 287 -41.01 10.21 4.34
N VAL A 288 -41.87 10.20 3.32
CA VAL A 288 -41.58 9.58 2.02
C VAL A 288 -40.39 10.27 1.35
N THR A 289 -40.35 11.60 1.40
CA THR A 289 -39.22 12.37 0.85
C THR A 289 -37.91 12.01 1.55
N ASP A 290 -37.88 12.00 2.88
CA ASP A 290 -36.71 11.63 3.66
C ASP A 290 -36.26 10.18 3.39
N LYS A 291 -37.19 9.22 3.29
CA LYS A 291 -36.89 7.84 2.90
C LYS A 291 -36.26 7.74 1.50
N ASN A 292 -36.80 8.47 0.52
CA ASN A 292 -36.24 8.49 -0.83
C ASN A 292 -34.82 9.07 -0.84
N LEU A 293 -34.59 10.15 -0.09
CA LEU A 293 -33.24 10.71 0.08
C LEU A 293 -32.31 9.71 0.78
N ALA A 294 -32.78 9.01 1.81
CA ALA A 294 -32.01 7.99 2.51
C ALA A 294 -31.59 6.85 1.58
N THR A 295 -32.50 6.37 0.73
CA THR A 295 -32.20 5.33 -0.28
C THR A 295 -31.15 5.81 -1.28
N ASN A 296 -31.29 7.04 -1.79
CA ASN A 296 -30.30 7.65 -2.68
C ASN A 296 -28.93 7.82 -1.98
N THR A 297 -28.92 8.21 -0.71
CA THR A 297 -27.71 8.29 0.11
C THR A 297 -27.02 6.93 0.21
N VAL A 298 -27.75 5.84 0.45
CA VAL A 298 -27.17 4.49 0.47
C VAL A 298 -26.57 4.13 -0.88
N PHE A 299 -27.29 4.37 -1.97
CA PHE A 299 -26.80 4.08 -3.33
C PHE A 299 -25.51 4.83 -3.63
N ASN A 300 -25.50 6.15 -3.37
CA ASN A 300 -24.34 7.01 -3.58
C ASN A 300 -23.16 6.57 -2.71
N PHE A 301 -23.41 6.27 -1.43
CA PHE A 301 -22.39 5.81 -0.49
C PHE A 301 -21.75 4.49 -0.94
N ILE A 302 -22.57 3.51 -1.34
CA ILE A 302 -22.05 2.22 -1.81
C ILE A 302 -21.22 2.42 -3.08
N ASN A 303 -21.70 3.22 -4.03
CA ASN A 303 -20.96 3.47 -5.26
C ASN A 303 -19.65 4.22 -4.99
N SER A 304 -19.66 5.26 -4.16
CA SER A 304 -18.43 5.98 -3.80
C SER A 304 -17.43 5.06 -3.09
N TYR A 305 -17.91 4.24 -2.16
CA TYR A 305 -17.08 3.29 -1.42
C TYR A 305 -16.51 2.18 -2.32
N LEU A 306 -17.31 1.65 -3.25
CA LEU A 306 -16.84 0.67 -4.24
C LEU A 306 -15.81 1.28 -5.19
N ASN A 307 -16.02 2.53 -5.62
CA ASN A 307 -15.08 3.25 -6.47
C ASN A 307 -13.75 3.47 -5.74
N GLU A 308 -13.76 3.92 -4.49
CA GLU A 308 -12.55 4.11 -3.69
C GLU A 308 -11.75 2.79 -3.52
N ILE A 309 -12.44 1.68 -3.22
CA ILE A 309 -11.81 0.35 -3.17
C ILE A 309 -11.23 -0.05 -4.53
N SER A 310 -11.95 0.24 -5.62
CA SER A 310 -11.50 -0.10 -6.97
C SER A 310 -10.26 0.71 -7.37
N GLU A 311 -10.23 2.01 -7.09
CA GLU A 311 -9.10 2.90 -7.36
C GLU A 311 -7.87 2.48 -6.55
N SER A 312 -8.04 2.13 -5.28
CA SER A 312 -6.96 1.59 -4.45
C SER A 312 -6.32 0.33 -5.06
N LYS A 313 -7.14 -0.62 -5.52
CA LYS A 313 -6.66 -1.85 -6.19
C LYS A 313 -5.98 -1.55 -7.53
N ILE A 314 -6.51 -0.59 -8.29
CA ILE A 314 -5.93 -0.14 -9.56
C ILE A 314 -4.56 0.49 -9.31
N HIS A 315 -4.43 1.37 -8.30
CA HIS A 315 -3.15 1.98 -7.95
C HIS A 315 -2.10 0.95 -7.52
N GLN A 316 -2.50 -0.04 -6.71
CA GLN A 316 -1.62 -1.17 -6.34
C GLN A 316 -1.16 -1.96 -7.58
N SER A 317 -2.02 -2.11 -8.59
CA SER A 317 -1.65 -2.76 -9.85
C SER A 317 -0.62 -1.94 -10.65
N TYR A 318 -0.77 -0.62 -10.72
CA TYR A 318 0.22 0.25 -11.39
C TYR A 318 1.58 0.22 -10.70
N THR A 319 1.63 0.29 -9.36
CA THR A 319 2.91 0.20 -8.62
C THR A 319 3.66 -1.10 -8.93
N SER A 320 2.93 -2.22 -9.03
CA SER A 320 3.50 -3.53 -9.39
C SER A 320 4.09 -3.52 -10.81
N ILE A 321 3.40 -2.88 -11.78
CA ILE A 321 3.88 -2.74 -13.17
C ILE A 321 5.15 -1.88 -13.23
N TYR A 322 5.20 -0.75 -12.50
CA TYR A 322 6.39 0.10 -12.46
C TYR A 322 7.60 -0.61 -11.85
N VAL A 323 7.40 -1.38 -10.77
CA VAL A 323 8.47 -2.20 -10.17
C VAL A 323 8.98 -3.23 -11.17
N LEU A 324 8.09 -3.95 -11.86
CA LEU A 324 8.48 -4.93 -12.87
C LEU A 324 9.27 -4.28 -14.02
N GLY A 325 8.81 -3.12 -14.49
CA GLY A 325 9.50 -2.33 -15.52
C GLY A 325 10.89 -1.88 -15.07
N GLY A 326 11.02 -1.40 -13.83
CA GLY A 326 12.31 -1.01 -13.24
C GLY A 326 13.29 -2.18 -13.15
N VAL A 327 12.82 -3.36 -12.72
CA VAL A 327 13.62 -4.60 -12.68
C VAL A 327 14.07 -5.01 -14.09
N LEU A 328 13.21 -4.88 -15.09
CA LEU A 328 13.54 -5.20 -16.48
C LEU A 328 14.59 -4.23 -17.05
N ILE A 329 14.46 -2.92 -16.78
CA ILE A 329 15.48 -1.94 -17.14
C ILE A 329 16.82 -2.25 -16.47
N LEU A 330 16.79 -2.62 -15.19
CA LEU A 330 18.01 -3.00 -14.45
C LEU A 330 18.68 -4.24 -15.08
N MET A 331 17.91 -5.26 -15.47
CA MET A 331 18.43 -6.43 -16.17
C MET A 331 19.06 -6.07 -17.51
N ILE A 332 18.45 -5.15 -18.27
CA ILE A 332 19.00 -4.66 -19.53
C ILE A 332 20.32 -3.92 -19.27
N LEU A 333 20.39 -3.04 -18.26
CA LEU A 333 21.60 -2.32 -17.90
C LEU A 333 22.73 -3.25 -17.47
N ILE A 334 22.42 -4.27 -16.66
CA ILE A 334 23.37 -5.32 -16.28
C ILE A 334 23.86 -6.08 -17.52
N GLY A 335 22.95 -6.47 -18.41
CA GLY A 335 23.30 -7.14 -19.67
C GLY A 335 24.22 -6.31 -20.56
N VAL A 336 23.92 -5.02 -20.72
CA VAL A 336 24.76 -4.06 -21.46
C VAL A 336 26.13 -3.92 -20.80
N SER A 337 26.19 -3.81 -19.48
CA SER A 337 27.44 -3.72 -18.72
C SER A 337 28.31 -4.97 -18.90
N ILE A 338 27.71 -6.16 -18.80
CA ILE A 338 28.41 -7.44 -19.03
C ILE A 338 28.94 -7.52 -20.46
N ASN A 339 28.12 -7.15 -21.45
CA ASN A 339 28.55 -7.14 -22.86
C ASN A 339 29.70 -6.16 -23.10
N TYR A 340 29.65 -4.97 -22.51
CA TYR A 340 30.74 -4.00 -22.56
C TYR A 340 32.03 -4.56 -21.94
N MET A 341 31.94 -5.20 -20.77
CA MET A 341 33.10 -5.85 -20.14
C MET A 341 33.69 -6.97 -21.00
N TYR A 342 32.86 -7.79 -21.63
CA TYR A 342 33.29 -8.89 -22.50
C TYR A 342 34.02 -8.36 -23.75
N THR A 343 33.40 -7.39 -24.44
CA THR A 343 33.98 -6.78 -25.65
C THR A 343 35.29 -6.03 -25.36
N SER A 344 35.40 -5.36 -24.20
CA SER A 344 36.64 -4.71 -23.78
C SER A 344 37.78 -5.71 -23.57
N LYS A 345 37.50 -6.86 -22.91
CA LYS A 345 38.51 -7.92 -22.71
C LYS A 345 38.94 -8.53 -24.05
N ALA A 346 38.01 -8.82 -24.95
CA ALA A 346 38.33 -9.41 -26.26
C ALA A 346 39.31 -8.54 -27.09
N LYS A 347 39.14 -7.21 -27.07
CA LYS A 347 40.07 -6.27 -27.74
C LYS A 347 41.47 -6.30 -27.13
N GLU A 348 41.55 -6.46 -25.82
CA GLU A 348 42.83 -6.61 -25.13
C GLU A 348 43.54 -7.89 -25.60
N TYR A 349 42.88 -9.05 -25.56
CA TYR A 349 43.43 -10.33 -26.05
C TYR A 349 43.94 -10.24 -27.50
N LEU A 350 43.18 -9.59 -28.40
CA LEU A 350 43.57 -9.41 -29.80
C LEU A 350 44.88 -8.62 -29.96
N THR A 351 45.09 -7.60 -29.11
CA THR A 351 46.30 -6.76 -29.14
C THR A 351 47.54 -7.56 -28.75
N ILE A 352 47.40 -8.42 -27.74
CA ILE A 352 48.49 -9.28 -27.27
C ILE A 352 48.81 -10.36 -28.30
N TYR A 353 47.77 -11.00 -28.87
CA TYR A 353 47.92 -11.97 -29.95
C TYR A 353 48.68 -11.37 -31.14
N LYS A 354 48.27 -10.20 -31.65
CA LYS A 354 48.92 -9.52 -32.77
C LYS A 354 50.40 -9.20 -32.52
N TYR A 355 50.79 -8.93 -31.27
CA TYR A 355 52.18 -8.65 -30.91
C TYR A 355 53.03 -9.92 -30.81
N ILE A 356 52.45 -11.04 -30.35
CA ILE A 356 53.15 -12.30 -30.12
C ILE A 356 53.22 -13.17 -31.38
N SER A 357 52.21 -13.09 -32.26
CA SER A 357 52.18 -13.83 -33.51
C SER A 357 53.45 -13.56 -34.32
N PRO A 358 54.08 -14.60 -34.90
CA PRO A 358 55.26 -14.41 -35.74
C PRO A 358 54.90 -13.44 -36.87
N LYS A 359 55.68 -12.35 -37.00
CA LYS A 359 55.57 -11.47 -38.17
C LYS A 359 55.69 -12.35 -39.40
N GLN A 360 54.60 -12.51 -40.16
CA GLN A 360 54.68 -13.04 -41.51
C GLN A 360 55.78 -12.25 -42.22
N THR A 361 56.69 -12.96 -42.89
CA THR A 361 57.71 -12.38 -43.76
C THR A 361 57.02 -11.59 -44.85
N VAL A 362 56.71 -10.32 -44.56
CA VAL A 362 56.42 -9.33 -45.57
C VAL A 362 57.71 -9.18 -46.35
N GLU A 363 57.64 -9.61 -47.61
CA GLU A 363 58.62 -9.38 -48.65
C GLU A 363 59.14 -7.95 -48.51
N LYS A 364 60.45 -7.79 -48.26
CA LYS A 364 61.05 -6.46 -48.10
C LYS A 364 60.68 -5.63 -49.33
N PRO A 365 60.00 -4.49 -49.19
CA PRO A 365 59.90 -3.54 -50.28
C PRO A 365 61.34 -3.19 -50.68
N GLN A 366 61.67 -3.38 -51.97
CA GLN A 366 62.92 -2.87 -52.53
C GLN A 366 63.07 -1.39 -52.16
N PRO A 367 64.27 -0.92 -51.80
CA PRO A 367 64.47 0.48 -51.50
C PRO A 367 64.12 1.28 -52.76
N LYS A 368 63.02 2.05 -52.70
CA LYS A 368 62.87 3.21 -53.57
C LYS A 368 64.02 4.14 -53.20
N VAL A 369 64.97 4.25 -54.12
CA VAL A 369 66.02 5.26 -54.09
C VAL A 369 65.32 6.61 -54.21
N GLU A 370 65.03 7.20 -53.07
CA GLU A 370 64.69 8.61 -52.96
C GLU A 370 66.01 9.38 -52.93
N ASN A 371 66.16 10.34 -53.83
CA ASN A 371 67.38 11.12 -54.04
C ASN A 371 67.92 11.68 -52.72
N ILE A 372 69.10 11.19 -52.32
CA ILE A 372 69.86 11.72 -51.21
C ILE A 372 70.53 12.99 -51.72
N ASP A 373 69.96 14.12 -51.32
CA ASP A 373 70.64 15.40 -51.36
C ASP A 373 71.82 15.40 -50.38
N LYS A 374 72.86 16.12 -50.78
CA LYS A 374 74.22 16.05 -50.26
C LYS A 374 74.32 16.35 -48.76
N SER A 375 74.61 15.32 -47.94
CA SER A 375 75.69 15.34 -46.93
C SER A 375 75.92 13.97 -46.28
N SER A 376 76.33 12.94 -47.04
CA SER A 376 76.87 11.73 -46.39
C SER A 376 78.30 12.01 -45.93
N ILE A 377 78.46 12.23 -44.63
CA ILE A 377 79.78 12.36 -43.98
C ILE A 377 80.40 10.95 -43.78
N ILE A 378 79.62 9.87 -43.97
CA ILE A 378 80.02 8.49 -43.65
C ILE A 378 80.40 7.74 -44.94
N PRO A 379 81.61 7.18 -45.04
CA PRO A 379 81.99 6.28 -46.12
C PRO A 379 81.12 5.01 -46.13
N VAL A 380 80.75 4.53 -47.33
CA VAL A 380 79.90 3.33 -47.51
C VAL A 380 80.46 2.10 -46.80
N GLU A 381 81.78 1.92 -46.83
CA GLU A 381 82.48 0.84 -46.13
C GLU A 381 82.31 0.93 -44.60
N THR A 382 82.34 2.16 -44.06
CA THR A 382 82.12 2.41 -42.63
C THR A 382 80.67 2.14 -42.24
N GLU A 383 79.70 2.53 -43.07
CA GLU A 383 78.28 2.25 -42.84
C GLU A 383 77.99 0.74 -42.84
N GLN A 384 78.53 -0.01 -43.81
CA GLN A 384 78.39 -1.47 -43.86
C GLN A 384 79.05 -2.15 -42.66
N MET A 385 80.25 -1.71 -42.25
CA MET A 385 80.92 -2.21 -41.06
C MET A 385 80.06 -1.98 -39.80
N LEU A 386 79.48 -0.79 -39.64
CA LEU A 386 78.62 -0.46 -38.51
C LEU A 386 77.35 -1.29 -38.48
N LEU A 387 76.74 -1.58 -39.63
CA LEU A 387 75.58 -2.48 -39.71
C LEU A 387 75.92 -3.91 -39.29
N GLN A 388 77.09 -4.42 -39.68
CA GLN A 388 77.57 -5.73 -39.23
C GLN A 388 77.84 -5.76 -37.72
N LYS A 389 78.47 -4.71 -37.18
CA LYS A 389 78.72 -4.58 -35.74
C LYS A 389 77.39 -4.46 -34.95
N LEU A 390 76.40 -3.71 -35.46
CA LEU A 390 75.05 -3.62 -34.89
C LEU A 390 74.34 -4.98 -34.89
N SER A 391 74.39 -5.74 -35.98
CA SER A 391 73.81 -7.08 -36.05
C SER A 391 74.42 -8.02 -34.98
N LYS A 392 75.75 -8.02 -34.84
CA LYS A 392 76.43 -8.79 -33.78
C LYS A 392 76.04 -8.32 -32.37
N PHE A 393 75.85 -7.01 -32.20
CA PHE A 393 75.42 -6.43 -30.92
C PHE A 393 73.99 -6.81 -30.55
N GLU A 394 73.06 -6.85 -31.52
CA GLU A 394 71.67 -7.31 -31.36
C GLU A 394 71.59 -8.79 -30.99
N MET A 395 72.46 -9.63 -31.57
CA MET A 395 72.58 -11.03 -31.19
C MET A 395 73.19 -11.22 -29.79
N GLY A 396 73.98 -10.24 -29.34
CA GLY A 396 74.51 -10.19 -27.98
C GLY A 396 73.46 -9.74 -26.97
N LYS A 397 73.85 -9.64 -25.70
CA LYS A 397 72.99 -9.11 -24.62
C LYS A 397 73.54 -7.83 -24.00
N LYS A 398 74.56 -7.21 -24.60
CA LYS A 398 75.21 -6.04 -24.02
C LYS A 398 74.26 -4.84 -23.90
N PHE A 399 73.22 -4.76 -24.73
CA PHE A 399 72.18 -3.73 -24.64
C PHE A 399 71.38 -3.76 -23.32
N THR A 400 71.41 -4.85 -22.55
CA THR A 400 70.74 -4.92 -21.23
C THR A 400 71.55 -4.25 -20.11
N LYS A 401 72.76 -3.77 -20.39
CA LYS A 401 73.54 -3.00 -19.42
C LYS A 401 72.95 -1.60 -19.24
N GLN A 402 72.74 -1.17 -18.00
CA GLN A 402 72.07 0.10 -17.67
C GLN A 402 72.89 1.32 -18.10
N ASP A 403 74.22 1.22 -18.09
CA ASP A 403 75.18 2.24 -18.54
C ASP A 403 75.37 2.29 -20.06
N MET A 404 74.63 1.47 -20.82
CA MET A 404 74.68 1.46 -22.27
C MET A 404 74.25 2.83 -22.84
N SER A 405 75.23 3.54 -23.36
CA SER A 405 75.07 4.85 -24.00
C SER A 405 75.61 4.81 -25.42
N ILE A 406 75.21 5.77 -26.25
CA ILE A 406 75.72 5.84 -27.62
C ILE A 406 77.23 6.08 -27.66
N ALA A 407 77.77 6.82 -26.70
CA ALA A 407 79.21 7.05 -26.56
C ALA A 407 79.95 5.73 -26.27
N LEU A 408 79.40 4.90 -25.37
CA LEU A 408 79.96 3.59 -25.07
C LEU A 408 79.91 2.65 -26.28
N LEU A 409 78.77 2.60 -26.99
CA LEU A 409 78.64 1.72 -28.16
C LEU A 409 79.51 2.19 -29.34
N ALA A 410 79.60 3.51 -29.55
CA ALA A 410 80.47 4.09 -30.58
C ALA A 410 81.94 3.78 -30.31
N SER A 411 82.38 3.88 -29.06
CA SER A 411 83.73 3.48 -28.65
C SER A 411 83.97 1.98 -28.87
N GLN A 412 83.03 1.11 -28.51
CA GLN A 412 83.14 -0.35 -28.77
C GLN A 412 83.18 -0.69 -30.27
N PHE A 413 82.65 0.19 -31.11
CA PHE A 413 82.60 0.01 -32.56
C PHE A 413 83.71 0.77 -33.29
N ASP A 414 84.65 1.39 -32.56
CA ASP A 414 85.74 2.19 -33.11
C ASP A 414 85.22 3.29 -34.05
N THR A 415 84.15 3.98 -33.65
CA THR A 415 83.50 5.03 -34.43
C THR A 415 83.12 6.24 -33.55
N ASN A 416 82.58 7.28 -34.17
CA ASN A 416 82.03 8.43 -33.46
C ASN A 416 80.50 8.31 -33.27
N THR A 417 79.96 8.97 -32.25
CA THR A 417 78.54 8.94 -31.89
C THR A 417 77.63 9.48 -32.99
N LYS A 418 78.12 10.42 -33.81
CA LYS A 418 77.39 10.99 -34.95
C LYS A 418 77.14 9.94 -36.02
N TYR A 419 78.16 9.17 -36.38
CA TYR A 419 78.06 8.12 -37.41
C TYR A 419 77.13 7.01 -36.94
N LEU A 420 77.28 6.57 -35.69
CA LEU A 420 76.42 5.52 -35.14
C LEU A 420 74.96 5.97 -35.00
N SER A 421 74.71 7.22 -34.55
CA SER A 421 73.35 7.78 -34.49
C SER A 421 72.69 7.77 -35.85
N GLU A 422 73.41 8.26 -36.86
CA GLU A 422 72.93 8.40 -38.22
C GLU A 422 72.59 7.03 -38.83
N VAL A 423 73.46 6.03 -38.64
CA VAL A 423 73.22 4.66 -39.12
C VAL A 423 72.03 4.02 -38.41
N ILE A 424 71.88 4.18 -37.09
CA ILE A 424 70.73 3.63 -36.35
C ILE A 424 69.43 4.34 -36.78
N ASN A 425 69.42 5.67 -36.88
CA ASN A 425 68.25 6.42 -37.33
C ASN A 425 67.82 5.96 -38.73
N ARG A 426 68.78 5.86 -39.66
CA ARG A 426 68.53 5.53 -41.07
C ARG A 426 68.04 4.10 -41.27
N HIS A 427 68.67 3.12 -40.60
CA HIS A 427 68.40 1.70 -40.86
C HIS A 427 67.43 1.04 -39.87
N LYS A 428 67.27 1.62 -38.67
CA LYS A 428 66.35 1.13 -37.65
C LYS A 428 65.15 2.06 -37.44
N GLY A 429 65.13 3.23 -38.08
CA GLY A 429 64.02 4.19 -38.02
C GLY A 429 63.82 4.82 -36.65
N LYS A 430 64.84 4.79 -35.78
CA LYS A 430 64.74 5.14 -34.36
C LYS A 430 65.99 5.87 -33.90
N ASN A 431 65.82 6.81 -32.96
CA ASN A 431 66.97 7.31 -32.20
C ASN A 431 67.57 6.21 -31.33
N PHE A 432 68.82 6.40 -30.88
CA PHE A 432 69.55 5.41 -30.10
C PHE A 432 68.76 4.88 -28.88
N ASN A 433 68.11 5.77 -28.14
CA ASN A 433 67.31 5.39 -26.98
C ASN A 433 66.12 4.51 -27.37
N GLY A 434 65.39 4.86 -28.43
CA GLY A 434 64.28 4.06 -28.95
C GLY A 434 64.72 2.70 -29.47
N TYR A 435 65.89 2.65 -30.13
CA TYR A 435 66.51 1.42 -30.60
C TYR A 435 66.89 0.48 -29.44
N ILE A 436 67.66 0.97 -28.47
CA ILE A 436 68.05 0.18 -27.29
C ILE A 436 66.83 -0.26 -26.49
N ASN A 437 65.87 0.64 -26.25
CA ASN A 437 64.68 0.32 -25.49
C ASN A 437 63.85 -0.78 -26.16
N GLU A 438 63.68 -0.77 -27.48
CA GLU A 438 63.00 -1.85 -28.18
C GLU A 438 63.73 -3.20 -28.02
N LEU A 439 65.06 -3.22 -28.14
CA LEU A 439 65.85 -4.43 -27.91
C LEU A 439 65.67 -4.97 -26.49
N ARG A 440 65.67 -4.08 -25.48
CA ARG A 440 65.45 -4.44 -24.07
C ARG A 440 64.05 -5.01 -23.83
N ILE A 441 63.01 -4.40 -24.39
CA ILE A 441 61.63 -4.90 -24.28
C ILE A 441 61.48 -6.25 -25.00
N ASN A 442 62.05 -6.40 -26.20
CA ASN A 442 62.00 -7.68 -26.91
C ASN A 442 62.76 -8.78 -26.16
N TYR A 443 63.90 -8.45 -25.56
CA TYR A 443 64.66 -9.39 -24.72
C TYR A 443 63.83 -9.91 -23.55
N ILE A 444 63.19 -9.01 -22.78
CA ILE A 444 62.41 -9.47 -21.61
C ILE A 444 61.16 -10.24 -22.02
N ILE A 445 60.55 -9.90 -23.17
CA ILE A 445 59.43 -10.65 -23.73
C ILE A 445 59.85 -12.05 -24.15
N GLU A 446 60.98 -12.19 -24.83
CA GLU A 446 61.53 -13.50 -25.17
C GLU A 446 61.85 -14.31 -23.91
N LYS A 447 62.41 -13.69 -22.86
CA LYS A 447 62.59 -14.33 -21.56
C LYS A 447 61.28 -14.85 -20.95
N LEU A 448 60.23 -14.03 -20.93
CA LEU A 448 58.89 -14.43 -20.46
C LEU A 448 58.30 -15.59 -21.28
N LYS A 449 58.59 -15.66 -22.59
CA LYS A 449 58.17 -16.78 -23.44
C LYS A 449 58.98 -18.04 -23.16
N THR A 450 60.31 -17.95 -23.08
CA THR A 450 61.20 -19.11 -23.03
C THR A 450 61.42 -19.68 -21.63
N ASP A 451 61.36 -18.84 -20.59
CA ASP A 451 61.74 -19.21 -19.22
C ASP A 451 60.59 -18.91 -18.22
N PRO A 452 59.89 -19.95 -17.73
CA PRO A 452 58.77 -19.78 -16.81
C PRO A 452 59.12 -19.10 -15.47
N VAL A 453 60.39 -19.13 -15.05
CA VAL A 453 60.79 -18.51 -13.76
C VAL A 453 60.53 -17.00 -13.77
N TYR A 454 60.58 -16.37 -14.95
CA TYR A 454 60.41 -14.93 -15.10
C TYR A 454 58.99 -14.43 -14.78
N PHE A 455 57.98 -15.30 -14.75
CA PHE A 455 56.62 -14.93 -14.29
C PHE A 455 56.55 -14.66 -12.79
N ASN A 456 57.47 -15.24 -12.01
CA ASN A 456 57.47 -15.11 -10.55
C ASN A 456 58.23 -13.86 -10.06
N TYR A 457 58.87 -13.14 -10.96
CA TYR A 457 59.61 -11.93 -10.61
C TYR A 457 58.72 -10.69 -10.59
N LYS A 458 59.02 -9.77 -9.67
CA LYS A 458 58.39 -8.45 -9.62
C LYS A 458 58.74 -7.66 -10.89
N ILE A 459 57.85 -6.80 -11.36
CA ILE A 459 58.11 -5.94 -12.54
C ILE A 459 59.39 -5.10 -12.37
N SER A 460 59.71 -4.66 -11.14
CA SER A 460 60.95 -3.95 -10.84
C SER A 460 62.20 -4.76 -11.18
N TYR A 461 62.16 -6.08 -10.96
CA TYR A 461 63.25 -6.99 -11.31
C TYR A 461 63.34 -7.18 -12.82
N LEU A 462 62.21 -7.36 -13.51
CA LEU A 462 62.20 -7.46 -14.98
C LEU A 462 62.75 -6.19 -15.65
N ALA A 463 62.45 -5.02 -15.08
CA ALA A 463 62.99 -3.75 -15.52
C ALA A 463 64.52 -3.71 -15.38
N GLU A 464 65.06 -4.13 -14.24
CA GLU A 464 66.50 -4.20 -13.97
C GLU A 464 67.20 -5.20 -14.90
N GLU A 465 66.64 -6.41 -15.06
CA GLU A 465 67.18 -7.50 -15.88
C GLU A 465 67.33 -7.14 -17.37
N CYS A 466 66.42 -6.30 -17.89
CA CYS A 466 66.55 -5.77 -19.25
C CYS A 466 67.23 -4.39 -19.32
N GLY A 467 67.73 -3.83 -18.22
CA GLY A 467 68.60 -2.65 -18.23
C GLY A 467 67.90 -1.29 -18.05
N PHE A 468 66.68 -1.26 -17.52
CA PHE A 468 66.00 -0.01 -17.17
C PHE A 468 66.35 0.43 -15.74
N SER A 469 66.53 1.74 -15.57
CA SER A 469 66.87 2.35 -14.28
C SER A 469 65.68 2.47 -13.31
N SER A 470 64.44 2.28 -13.80
CA SER A 470 63.24 2.36 -12.96
C SER A 470 62.07 1.55 -13.51
N HIS A 471 61.22 1.09 -12.59
CA HIS A 471 59.95 0.44 -12.88
C HIS A 471 59.03 1.30 -13.76
N SER A 472 58.95 2.61 -13.49
CA SER A 472 58.07 3.53 -14.23
C SER A 472 58.51 3.73 -15.69
N SER A 473 59.82 3.87 -15.92
CA SER A 473 60.37 3.97 -17.28
C SER A 473 60.15 2.68 -18.06
N PHE A 474 60.40 1.53 -17.43
CA PHE A 474 60.13 0.23 -18.05
C PHE A 474 58.66 0.08 -18.43
N THR A 475 57.74 0.36 -17.51
CA THR A 475 56.30 0.17 -17.73
C THR A 475 55.77 1.06 -18.87
N THR A 476 56.24 2.30 -18.93
CA THR A 476 55.88 3.26 -19.99
C THR A 476 56.38 2.80 -21.35
N VAL A 477 57.66 2.41 -21.42
CA VAL A 477 58.29 1.96 -22.67
C VAL A 477 57.73 0.62 -23.12
N PHE A 478 57.53 -0.33 -22.21
CA PHE A 478 56.90 -1.63 -22.49
C PHE A 478 55.51 -1.43 -23.08
N LYS A 479 54.68 -0.55 -22.48
CA LYS A 479 53.35 -0.24 -23.02
C LYS A 479 53.42 0.48 -24.36
N SER A 480 54.39 1.37 -24.56
CA SER A 480 54.59 2.05 -25.85
C SER A 480 55.02 1.08 -26.96
N VAL A 481 55.81 0.06 -26.64
CA VAL A 481 56.31 -0.93 -27.62
C VAL A 481 55.27 -2.00 -27.90
N THR A 482 54.61 -2.53 -26.86
CA THR A 482 53.68 -3.66 -26.96
C THR A 482 52.21 -3.28 -27.09
N GLY A 483 51.86 -2.01 -26.82
CA GLY A 483 50.48 -1.53 -26.71
C GLY A 483 49.80 -1.84 -25.38
N ILE A 484 50.38 -2.69 -24.52
CA ILE A 484 49.78 -3.12 -23.25
C ILE A 484 50.77 -3.10 -22.08
N SER A 485 50.27 -3.04 -20.84
CA SER A 485 51.16 -3.01 -19.66
C SER A 485 51.88 -4.36 -19.45
N PRO A 486 53.08 -4.37 -18.86
CA PRO A 486 53.80 -5.60 -18.50
C PRO A 486 52.95 -6.63 -17.72
N THR A 487 52.20 -6.19 -16.71
CA THR A 487 51.37 -7.08 -15.88
C THR A 487 50.32 -7.82 -16.69
N LYS A 488 49.59 -7.10 -17.55
CA LYS A 488 48.59 -7.69 -18.47
C LYS A 488 49.23 -8.65 -19.47
N PHE A 489 50.42 -8.32 -19.97
CA PHE A 489 51.17 -9.16 -20.92
C PHE A 489 51.60 -10.48 -20.28
N MET A 490 52.10 -10.44 -19.04
CA MET A 490 52.49 -11.63 -18.28
C MET A 490 51.29 -12.52 -17.96
N ASN A 491 50.19 -11.95 -17.47
CA ASN A 491 48.98 -12.72 -17.16
C ASN A 491 48.42 -13.44 -18.40
N TYR A 492 48.45 -12.78 -19.57
CA TYR A 492 48.06 -13.43 -20.83
C TYR A 492 48.95 -14.63 -21.16
N LEU A 493 50.27 -14.45 -21.10
CA LEU A 493 51.22 -15.50 -21.43
C LEU A 493 51.15 -16.68 -20.44
N GLN A 494 50.91 -16.40 -19.16
CA GLN A 494 50.72 -17.42 -18.13
C GLN A 494 49.47 -18.25 -18.41
N HIS A 495 48.33 -17.61 -18.69
CA HIS A 495 47.10 -18.32 -19.06
C HIS A 495 47.22 -19.13 -20.36
N GLN A 496 47.99 -18.67 -21.35
CA GLN A 496 48.27 -19.47 -22.55
C GLN A 496 49.09 -20.73 -22.25
N LYS A 497 50.06 -20.66 -21.32
CA LYS A 497 50.86 -21.82 -20.90
C LYS A 497 50.08 -22.82 -20.04
N GLU A 498 49.08 -22.37 -19.29
CA GLU A 498 48.19 -23.24 -18.50
C GLU A 498 47.12 -23.95 -19.35
N SER A 499 46.82 -23.42 -20.55
CA SER A 499 45.78 -23.93 -21.46
C SER A 499 46.33 -24.78 -22.61
N ALA A 500 47.66 -24.91 -22.73
CA ALA A 500 48.38 -25.69 -23.73
C ALA A 500 49.10 -26.85 -23.05
#